data_AF-A0A927N9A8-F1
#
_entry.id   AF-A0A927N9A8-F1
#
_cell.length_a   1.000
_cell.length_b   1.000
_cell.length_c   1.000
_cell.angle_alpha   90.00
_cell.angle_beta   90.00
_cell.angle_gamma   90.00
#
_symmetry.space_group_name_H-M   'P 1'
#
loop_
_entity.id
_entity.type
_entity.pdbx_description
1 polymer ?
#
loop_
_entity_poly.entity_id
_entity_poly.type
_entity_poly.pdbx_seq_one_letter_code
_entity_poly.pdbx_strand_id
1 'polypeptide(L)'
;MICKKCGQNVQDGVAFCPVCGENLAEAPAPAPAPEAQKTTGSAPTGWKKIVGKIGIGCALATVAFALIFLFTVGIKTTGLFGQEQNKGLFYYFEIVADTFKQLELAGQTGAGISIEKAIADMFNSLFGMIATLALIIVTIVFSIIALVKGIKAISKGVENNYLKFAGIAFAAFFVLSNLYAFFEASEATNGSQTIATGLNDAGVTGIVLSGIFLLASIGCKIAVDVKSYINVKSIMGIVGTGVKVVCVLIMVCLAAYTITETSGNTTANASAAVSLETVVKSFGSEVTQKQADAFGMLMIAFFVYIVFMIIMLSSVMNAVHDLSTMNTKISLRMPIATVVFALLYMIFSIVAANALQELVKFGNVTYSATCPIVVFVLSLVNLAGAIVRNVGAKKIA
;
A
#
# COMPACT_ATOMS: atom_id res chain seq x y z
N MET A 1 -17.54 -45.91 -69.08
CA MET A 1 -17.65 -44.68 -68.24
C MET A 1 -17.25 -43.42 -69.04
N ILE A 2 -17.86 -42.25 -68.78
CA ILE A 2 -17.50 -41.00 -69.49
C ILE A 2 -16.40 -40.26 -68.73
N CYS A 3 -15.30 -39.91 -69.41
CA CYS A 3 -14.24 -39.09 -68.81
C CYS A 3 -14.77 -37.69 -68.49
N LYS A 4 -14.74 -37.28 -67.22
CA LYS A 4 -15.23 -35.97 -66.77
C LYS A 4 -14.49 -34.77 -67.37
N LYS A 5 -13.28 -34.97 -67.90
CA LYS A 5 -12.43 -33.90 -68.44
C LYS A 5 -12.59 -33.66 -69.93
N CYS A 6 -12.73 -34.72 -70.73
CA CYS A 6 -12.83 -34.60 -72.19
C CYS A 6 -14.15 -35.11 -72.79
N GLY A 7 -15.05 -35.67 -71.98
CA GLY A 7 -16.37 -36.14 -72.42
C GLY A 7 -16.37 -37.39 -73.29
N GLN A 8 -15.21 -37.99 -73.57
CA GLN A 8 -15.10 -39.23 -74.34
C GLN A 8 -15.60 -40.44 -73.54
N ASN A 9 -16.23 -41.38 -74.24
CA ASN A 9 -16.71 -42.62 -73.66
C ASN A 9 -15.56 -43.63 -73.61
N VAL A 10 -15.17 -44.03 -72.40
CA VAL A 10 -14.02 -44.90 -72.16
C VAL A 10 -14.53 -46.27 -71.72
N GLN A 11 -13.90 -47.35 -72.24
CA GLN A 11 -14.21 -48.72 -71.82
C GLN A 11 -14.02 -48.89 -70.30
N ASP A 12 -14.88 -49.69 -69.68
CA ASP A 12 -14.83 -49.89 -68.23
C ASP A 12 -13.58 -50.71 -67.85
N GLY A 13 -12.88 -50.28 -66.79
CA GLY A 13 -11.70 -50.96 -66.24
C GLY A 13 -10.33 -50.37 -66.61
N VAL A 14 -10.25 -49.28 -67.38
CA VAL A 14 -8.97 -48.58 -67.62
C VAL A 14 -8.68 -47.52 -66.56
N ALA A 15 -7.46 -47.51 -66.04
CA ALA A 15 -7.04 -46.60 -64.96
C ALA A 15 -6.87 -45.14 -65.43
N PHE A 16 -6.65 -44.91 -66.72
CA PHE A 16 -6.44 -43.57 -67.29
C PHE A 16 -7.23 -43.40 -68.59
N CYS A 17 -7.72 -42.18 -68.84
CA CYS A 17 -8.34 -41.84 -70.11
C CYS A 17 -7.29 -41.86 -71.22
N PRO A 18 -7.43 -42.70 -72.26
CA PRO A 18 -6.43 -42.82 -73.33
C PRO A 18 -6.31 -41.57 -74.20
N VAL A 19 -7.28 -40.65 -74.11
CA VAL A 19 -7.33 -39.42 -74.93
C VAL A 19 -6.70 -38.22 -74.22
N CYS A 20 -6.86 -38.09 -72.90
CA CYS A 20 -6.40 -36.90 -72.17
C CYS A 20 -5.50 -37.21 -70.96
N GLY A 21 -5.24 -38.48 -70.66
CA GLY A 21 -4.35 -38.92 -69.59
C GLY A 21 -4.93 -38.78 -68.17
N GLU A 22 -6.18 -38.36 -68.01
CA GLU A 22 -6.81 -38.19 -66.70
C GLU A 22 -7.01 -39.54 -65.99
N ASN A 23 -6.65 -39.61 -64.70
CA ASN A 23 -6.84 -40.82 -63.91
C ASN A 23 -8.33 -41.04 -63.61
N LEU A 24 -8.84 -42.21 -63.98
CA LEU A 24 -10.23 -42.61 -63.82
C LEU A 24 -10.44 -43.61 -62.67
N ALA A 25 -9.36 -44.06 -62.02
CA ALA A 25 -9.44 -44.93 -60.86
C ALA A 25 -9.82 -44.11 -59.62
N GLU A 26 -11.00 -44.40 -59.07
CA GLU A 26 -11.40 -43.93 -57.75
C GLU A 26 -10.50 -44.64 -56.72
N ALA A 27 -9.67 -43.87 -56.01
CA ALA A 27 -8.72 -44.41 -55.05
C ALA A 27 -9.46 -45.21 -53.95
N PRO A 28 -8.99 -46.42 -53.57
CA PRO A 28 -9.57 -47.15 -52.45
C PRO A 28 -9.52 -46.27 -51.18
N ALA A 29 -10.65 -46.21 -50.47
CA ALA A 29 -10.75 -45.47 -49.22
C ALA A 29 -9.60 -45.85 -48.26
N PRO A 30 -8.89 -44.88 -47.66
CA PRO A 30 -7.83 -45.19 -46.70
C PRO A 30 -8.42 -45.94 -45.51
N ALA A 31 -7.80 -47.06 -45.15
CA ALA A 31 -8.12 -47.76 -43.90
C ALA A 31 -7.95 -46.80 -42.71
N PRO A 32 -8.80 -46.89 -41.66
CA PRO A 32 -8.68 -46.01 -40.50
C PRO A 32 -7.30 -46.20 -39.87
N ALA A 33 -6.51 -45.14 -39.85
CA ALA A 33 -5.28 -45.11 -39.07
C ALA A 33 -5.63 -45.34 -37.60
N PRO A 34 -4.84 -46.14 -36.84
CA PRO A 34 -4.97 -46.19 -35.39
C PRO A 34 -4.89 -44.76 -34.88
N GLU A 35 -5.92 -44.30 -34.19
CA GLU A 35 -5.91 -43.00 -33.54
C GLU A 35 -4.63 -42.93 -32.71
N ALA A 36 -3.70 -42.07 -33.14
CA ALA A 36 -2.58 -41.68 -32.32
C ALA A 36 -3.19 -41.12 -31.04
N GLN A 37 -3.18 -41.94 -29.99
CA GLN A 37 -3.43 -41.52 -28.63
C GLN A 37 -2.51 -40.32 -28.39
N LYS A 38 -3.06 -39.13 -28.55
CA LYS A 38 -2.53 -37.93 -27.91
C LYS A 38 -2.56 -38.27 -26.44
N THR A 39 -1.43 -38.71 -25.93
CA THR A 39 -1.09 -38.61 -24.52
C THR A 39 -1.10 -37.12 -24.19
N THR A 40 -2.29 -36.57 -24.02
CA THR A 40 -2.50 -35.41 -23.16
C THR A 40 -2.08 -35.88 -21.78
N GLY A 41 -0.79 -35.74 -21.49
CA GLY A 41 -0.27 -35.75 -20.14
C GLY A 41 -0.94 -34.61 -19.39
N SER A 42 -2.13 -34.85 -18.86
CA SER A 42 -2.76 -34.00 -17.88
C SER A 42 -1.89 -34.10 -16.63
N ALA A 43 -0.98 -33.15 -16.45
CA ALA A 43 -0.38 -32.90 -15.15
C ALA A 43 -1.50 -32.83 -14.08
N PRO A 44 -1.25 -33.35 -12.87
CA PRO A 44 -2.31 -33.69 -11.93
C PRO A 44 -3.11 -32.45 -11.52
N THR A 45 -4.39 -32.42 -11.88
CA THR A 45 -5.38 -31.39 -11.49
C THR A 45 -5.51 -31.22 -9.97
N GLY A 46 -4.99 -32.16 -9.17
CA GLY A 46 -4.95 -32.10 -7.71
C GLY A 46 -4.08 -30.97 -7.15
N TRP A 47 -2.88 -30.73 -7.70
CA TRP A 47 -1.95 -29.73 -7.15
C TRP A 47 -2.54 -28.32 -7.18
N LYS A 48 -3.17 -27.93 -8.30
CA LYS A 48 -3.82 -26.61 -8.43
C LYS A 48 -4.90 -26.38 -7.39
N LYS A 49 -5.72 -27.40 -7.09
CA LYS A 49 -6.75 -27.31 -6.05
C LYS A 49 -6.13 -27.14 -4.67
N ILE A 50 -5.02 -27.81 -4.39
CA ILE A 50 -4.29 -27.70 -3.11
C ILE A 50 -3.70 -26.29 -2.97
N VAL A 51 -2.96 -25.81 -3.97
CA VAL A 51 -2.35 -24.46 -3.94
C VAL A 51 -3.41 -23.36 -3.86
N GLY A 52 -4.54 -23.51 -4.57
CA GLY A 52 -5.66 -22.56 -4.48
C GLY A 52 -6.23 -22.47 -3.06
N LYS A 53 -6.42 -23.62 -2.38
CA LYS A 53 -6.88 -23.64 -0.98
C LYS A 53 -5.86 -23.03 -0.02
N ILE A 54 -4.57 -23.31 -0.22
CA ILE A 54 -3.47 -22.69 0.55
C ILE A 54 -3.51 -21.17 0.36
N GLY A 55 -3.69 -20.69 -0.87
CA GLY A 55 -3.81 -19.26 -1.17
C GLY A 55 -4.95 -18.58 -0.43
N ILE A 56 -6.13 -19.22 -0.34
CA ILE A 56 -7.25 -18.70 0.47
C ILE A 56 -6.87 -18.70 1.96
N GLY A 57 -6.25 -19.77 2.45
CA GLY A 57 -5.76 -19.86 3.83
C GLY A 57 -4.79 -18.72 4.18
N CYS A 58 -3.84 -18.40 3.30
CA CYS A 58 -2.91 -17.29 3.47
C CYS A 58 -3.63 -15.92 3.48
N ALA A 59 -4.65 -15.71 2.64
CA ALA A 59 -5.45 -14.49 2.68
C ALA A 59 -6.23 -14.35 3.99
N LEU A 60 -6.78 -15.44 4.52
CA LEU A 60 -7.44 -15.44 5.82
C LEU A 60 -6.45 -15.21 6.96
N ALA A 61 -5.26 -15.80 6.90
CA ALA A 61 -4.19 -15.56 7.86
C ALA A 61 -3.74 -14.09 7.86
N THR A 62 -3.60 -13.47 6.68
CA THR A 62 -3.31 -12.02 6.54
C THR A 62 -4.24 -11.18 7.39
N VAL A 63 -5.54 -11.46 7.29
CA VAL A 63 -6.62 -10.74 7.96
C VAL A 63 -6.66 -11.08 9.45
N ALA A 64 -6.45 -12.34 9.80
CA ALA A 64 -6.38 -12.77 11.20
C ALA A 64 -5.22 -12.08 11.93
N PHE A 65 -4.03 -12.02 11.33
CA PHE A 65 -2.90 -11.29 11.91
C PHE A 65 -3.17 -9.80 12.00
N ALA A 66 -3.78 -9.18 10.99
CA ALA A 66 -4.15 -7.77 11.06
C ALA A 66 -5.09 -7.50 12.25
N LEU A 67 -6.08 -8.37 12.47
CA LEU A 67 -7.02 -8.25 13.60
C LEU A 67 -6.38 -8.54 14.97
N ILE A 68 -5.55 -9.58 15.07
CA ILE A 68 -4.84 -9.93 16.31
C ILE A 68 -3.93 -8.78 16.71
N PHE A 69 -3.15 -8.26 15.77
CA PHE A 69 -2.18 -7.22 16.05
C PHE A 69 -2.80 -5.82 16.14
N LEU A 70 -4.00 -5.60 15.59
CA LEU A 70 -4.73 -4.33 15.71
C LEU A 70 -4.77 -3.80 17.14
N PHE A 71 -5.10 -4.66 18.11
CA PHE A 71 -5.20 -4.27 19.52
C PHE A 71 -3.86 -4.18 20.25
N THR A 72 -2.79 -4.66 19.60
CA THR A 72 -1.43 -4.59 20.14
C THR A 72 -0.59 -3.49 19.47
N VAL A 73 -1.11 -2.87 18.41
CA VAL A 73 -0.49 -1.68 17.80
C VAL A 73 -0.40 -0.60 18.87
N GLY A 74 0.79 -0.03 18.98
CA GLY A 74 1.08 1.03 19.92
C GLY A 74 2.29 1.82 19.45
N ILE A 75 2.71 2.77 20.27
CA ILE A 75 3.86 3.63 20.02
C ILE A 75 4.95 3.26 21.01
N LYS A 76 6.13 2.94 20.49
CA LYS A 76 7.34 2.68 21.27
C LYS A 76 8.23 3.89 21.22
N THR A 77 8.64 4.38 22.39
CA THR A 77 9.68 5.39 22.55
C THR A 77 10.94 4.71 23.07
N THR A 78 12.02 4.76 22.30
CA THR A 78 13.33 4.24 22.70
C THR A 78 14.17 5.41 23.18
N GLY A 79 14.36 5.53 24.49
CA GLY A 79 15.15 6.58 25.11
C GLY A 79 16.65 6.30 25.17
N LEU A 80 17.40 7.29 25.64
CA LEU A 80 18.81 7.14 25.97
C LEU A 80 18.98 6.01 27.00
N PHE A 81 20.02 5.19 26.82
CA PHE A 81 20.31 4.02 27.67
C PHE A 81 19.28 2.87 27.58
N GLY A 82 18.48 2.80 26.51
CA GLY A 82 17.60 1.67 26.26
C GLY A 82 16.36 1.65 27.16
N GLN A 83 15.97 2.78 27.75
CA GLN A 83 14.66 2.88 28.39
C GLN A 83 13.57 2.86 27.34
N GLU A 84 12.65 1.91 27.44
CA GLU A 84 11.53 1.77 26.52
C GLU A 84 10.23 2.16 27.21
N GLN A 85 9.47 3.05 26.57
CA GLN A 85 8.09 3.31 26.94
C GLN A 85 7.17 2.87 25.81
N ASN A 86 6.16 2.07 26.16
CA ASN A 86 5.15 1.58 25.23
C ASN A 86 3.80 2.22 25.56
N LYS A 87 3.28 2.99 24.60
CA LYS A 87 1.95 3.59 24.62
C LYS A 87 1.01 2.68 23.82
N GLY A 88 -0.08 2.21 24.43
CA GLY A 88 -1.04 1.34 23.76
C GLY A 88 -1.92 2.06 22.73
N LEU A 89 -2.69 1.30 21.94
CA LEU A 89 -3.62 1.82 20.94
C LEU A 89 -4.57 2.92 21.47
N PHE A 90 -5.01 2.76 22.73
CA PHE A 90 -5.97 3.66 23.39
C PHE A 90 -5.32 4.87 24.08
N TYR A 91 -4.01 5.06 23.95
CA TYR A 91 -3.26 6.16 24.56
C TYR A 91 -3.91 7.53 24.40
N TYR A 92 -4.37 7.87 23.18
CA TYR A 92 -5.01 9.16 22.92
C TYR A 92 -6.37 9.32 23.61
N PHE A 93 -7.10 8.25 23.89
CA PHE A 93 -8.35 8.33 24.65
C PHE A 93 -8.08 8.72 26.11
N GLU A 94 -7.02 8.15 26.69
CA GLU A 94 -6.61 8.45 28.06
C GLU A 94 -6.18 9.92 28.18
N ILE A 95 -5.35 10.41 27.25
CA ILE A 95 -4.93 11.81 27.27
C ILE A 95 -6.13 12.75 27.14
N VAL A 96 -7.03 12.52 26.17
CA VAL A 96 -8.22 13.37 26.01
C VAL A 96 -9.03 13.42 27.31
N ALA A 97 -9.27 12.26 27.93
CA ALA A 97 -10.02 12.19 29.19
C ALA A 97 -9.31 12.94 30.33
N ASP A 98 -7.99 12.81 30.43
CA ASP A 98 -7.22 13.47 31.47
C ASP A 98 -7.07 14.98 31.24
N THR A 99 -6.94 15.42 29.99
CA THR A 99 -6.94 16.86 29.65
C THR A 99 -8.28 17.51 29.99
N PHE A 100 -9.41 16.84 29.72
CA PHE A 100 -10.72 17.36 30.14
C PHE A 100 -10.85 17.48 31.66
N LYS A 101 -10.39 16.49 32.42
CA LYS A 101 -10.38 16.56 33.90
C LYS A 101 -9.51 17.70 34.41
N GLN A 102 -8.33 17.89 33.81
CA GLN A 102 -7.43 18.97 34.20
C GLN A 102 -8.02 20.35 33.92
N LEU A 103 -8.67 20.53 32.76
CA LEU A 103 -9.38 21.77 32.42
C LEU A 103 -10.54 22.04 33.39
N GLU A 104 -11.29 21.01 33.78
CA GLU A 104 -12.36 21.14 34.77
C GLU A 104 -11.82 21.55 36.16
N LEU A 105 -10.76 20.90 36.62
CA LEU A 105 -10.08 21.23 37.88
C LEU A 105 -9.49 22.65 37.87
N ALA A 106 -8.92 23.11 36.76
CA ALA A 106 -8.41 24.47 36.61
C ALA A 106 -9.53 25.51 36.71
N GLY A 107 -10.66 25.25 36.07
CA GLY A 107 -11.85 26.10 36.15
C GLY A 107 -12.40 26.22 37.57
N GLN A 108 -12.27 25.16 38.39
CA GLN A 108 -12.76 25.15 39.77
C GLN A 108 -11.78 25.76 40.77
N THR A 109 -10.48 25.53 40.60
CA THR A 109 -9.44 25.90 41.58
C THR A 109 -8.77 27.25 41.30
N GLY A 110 -8.99 27.82 40.11
CA GLY A 110 -8.24 28.99 39.64
C GLY A 110 -6.75 28.69 39.43
N ALA A 111 -6.35 27.41 39.43
CA ALA A 111 -4.99 27.02 39.10
C ALA A 111 -4.70 27.40 37.65
N GLY A 112 -3.67 28.23 37.46
CA GLY A 112 -3.21 28.67 36.15
C GLY A 112 -2.57 27.52 35.37
N ILE A 113 -3.39 26.63 34.81
CA ILE A 113 -2.95 25.77 33.71
C ILE A 113 -2.73 26.70 32.52
N SER A 114 -1.52 26.70 31.97
CA SER A 114 -1.23 27.35 30.68
C SER A 114 -2.18 26.76 29.64
N ILE A 115 -3.20 27.53 29.25
CA ILE A 115 -4.25 27.14 28.30
C ILE A 115 -3.59 26.66 26.99
N GLU A 116 -2.44 27.21 26.65
CA GLU A 116 -1.61 26.87 25.49
C GLU A 116 -1.19 25.39 25.51
N LYS A 117 -0.69 24.90 26.65
CA LYS A 117 -0.30 23.48 26.80
C LYS A 117 -1.50 22.55 26.65
N ALA A 118 -2.63 22.91 27.25
CA ALA A 118 -3.86 22.12 27.15
C ALA A 118 -4.38 22.07 25.70
N ILE A 119 -4.30 23.17 24.96
CA ILE A 119 -4.67 23.23 23.54
C ILE A 119 -3.74 22.35 22.69
N ALA A 120 -2.42 22.42 22.92
CA ALA A 120 -1.44 21.60 22.20
C ALA A 120 -1.69 20.11 22.39
N ASP A 121 -1.84 19.69 23.65
CA ASP A 121 -2.07 18.29 24.03
C ASP A 121 -3.45 17.81 23.51
N MET A 122 -4.48 18.66 23.53
CA MET A 122 -5.80 18.35 22.94
C MET A 122 -5.74 18.16 21.42
N PHE A 123 -4.96 18.97 20.70
CA PHE A 123 -4.90 18.90 19.24
C PHE A 123 -4.37 17.52 18.79
N ASN A 124 -3.18 17.14 19.25
CA ASN A 124 -2.57 15.86 18.88
C ASN A 124 -3.42 14.69 19.35
N SER A 125 -4.01 14.78 20.54
CA SER A 125 -4.83 13.71 21.09
C SER A 125 -6.17 13.54 20.37
N LEU A 126 -6.80 14.63 19.93
CA LEU A 126 -8.06 14.56 19.17
C LEU A 126 -7.84 13.89 17.81
N PHE A 127 -6.83 14.33 17.06
CA PHE A 127 -6.55 13.74 15.76
C PHE A 127 -5.97 12.33 15.87
N GLY A 128 -5.15 12.06 16.88
CA GLY A 128 -4.67 10.72 17.22
C GLY A 128 -5.83 9.77 17.55
N MET A 129 -6.82 10.21 18.33
CA MET A 129 -8.04 9.46 18.61
C MET A 129 -8.85 9.19 17.33
N ILE A 130 -9.03 10.18 16.45
CA ILE A 130 -9.71 9.99 15.16
C ILE A 130 -8.96 8.97 14.30
N ALA A 131 -7.63 9.04 14.24
CA ALA A 131 -6.80 8.08 13.52
C ALA A 131 -6.93 6.67 14.10
N THR A 132 -6.95 6.52 15.42
CA THR A 132 -7.21 5.24 16.11
C THR A 132 -8.60 4.69 15.76
N LEU A 133 -9.64 5.52 15.79
CA LEU A 133 -11.00 5.10 15.42
C LEU A 133 -11.07 4.66 13.96
N ALA A 134 -10.45 5.41 13.05
CA ALA A 134 -10.37 5.04 11.64
C ALA A 134 -9.63 3.72 11.46
N LEU A 135 -8.48 3.54 12.12
CA LEU A 135 -7.69 2.30 12.12
C LEU A 135 -8.53 1.10 12.57
N ILE A 136 -9.25 1.22 13.70
CA ILE A 136 -10.10 0.15 14.23
C ILE A 136 -11.25 -0.17 13.28
N ILE A 137 -12.07 0.84 12.93
CA ILE A 137 -13.30 0.64 12.17
C ILE A 137 -12.99 0.09 10.77
N VAL A 138 -12.07 0.73 10.05
CA VAL A 138 -11.76 0.38 8.66
C VAL A 138 -11.12 -1.01 8.59
N THR A 139 -10.16 -1.30 9.49
CA THR A 139 -9.50 -2.61 9.52
C THR A 139 -10.49 -3.71 9.86
N ILE A 140 -11.34 -3.54 10.88
CA ILE A 140 -12.33 -4.56 11.29
C ILE A 140 -13.35 -4.81 10.17
N VAL A 141 -13.94 -3.75 9.59
CA VAL A 141 -14.98 -3.89 8.56
C VAL A 141 -14.45 -4.65 7.35
N PHE A 142 -13.29 -4.26 6.81
CA PHE A 142 -12.72 -4.96 5.65
C PHE A 142 -12.23 -6.36 5.99
N SER A 143 -11.73 -6.57 7.22
CA SER A 143 -11.36 -7.89 7.71
C SER A 143 -12.56 -8.84 7.77
N ILE A 144 -13.69 -8.42 8.34
CA ILE A 144 -14.92 -9.24 8.40
C ILE A 144 -15.40 -9.58 6.98
N ILE A 145 -15.41 -8.60 6.06
CA ILE A 145 -15.81 -8.86 4.67
C ILE A 145 -14.88 -9.87 4.00
N ALA A 146 -13.56 -9.76 4.23
CA ALA A 146 -12.57 -10.69 3.70
C ALA A 146 -12.75 -12.10 4.27
N LEU A 147 -12.98 -12.24 5.59
CA LEU A 147 -13.23 -13.51 6.26
C LEU A 147 -14.49 -14.19 5.70
N VAL A 148 -15.62 -13.48 5.64
CA VAL A 148 -16.88 -14.03 5.13
C VAL A 148 -16.72 -14.50 3.68
N LYS A 149 -16.03 -13.73 2.84
CA LYS A 149 -15.80 -14.10 1.44
C LYS A 149 -14.82 -15.26 1.29
N GLY A 150 -13.76 -15.32 2.10
CA GLY A 150 -12.81 -16.42 2.10
C GLY A 150 -13.44 -17.74 2.58
N ILE A 151 -14.25 -17.71 3.65
CA ILE A 151 -14.99 -18.90 4.14
C ILE A 151 -16.00 -19.38 3.09
N LYS A 152 -16.70 -18.46 2.41
CA LYS A 152 -17.59 -18.82 1.29
C LYS A 152 -16.82 -19.45 0.13
N ALA A 153 -15.61 -18.97 -0.16
CA ALA A 153 -14.76 -19.54 -1.21
C ALA A 153 -14.30 -20.97 -0.86
N ILE A 154 -13.96 -21.23 0.41
CA ILE A 154 -13.59 -22.58 0.88
C ILE A 154 -14.80 -23.53 0.85
N SER A 155 -15.95 -23.11 1.36
CA SER A 155 -17.13 -23.97 1.54
C SER A 155 -17.88 -24.25 0.23
N LYS A 156 -18.06 -23.25 -0.63
CA LYS A 156 -18.87 -23.37 -1.85
C LYS A 156 -18.05 -23.52 -3.13
N GLY A 157 -16.72 -23.42 -3.05
CA GLY A 157 -15.86 -23.40 -4.24
C GLY A 157 -16.09 -22.20 -5.17
N VAL A 158 -16.84 -21.19 -4.72
CA VAL A 158 -17.12 -19.98 -5.50
C VAL A 158 -15.95 -19.04 -5.32
N GLU A 159 -15.18 -18.83 -6.40
CA GLU A 159 -14.04 -17.93 -6.42
C GLU A 159 -14.50 -16.48 -6.26
N ASN A 160 -14.63 -16.06 -5.01
CA ASN A 160 -15.05 -14.71 -4.65
C ASN A 160 -13.83 -13.81 -4.53
N ASN A 161 -14.03 -12.50 -4.65
CA ASN A 161 -13.04 -11.44 -4.50
C ASN A 161 -12.37 -11.37 -3.10
N TYR A 162 -12.14 -12.47 -2.38
CA TYR A 162 -11.56 -12.52 -1.03
C TYR A 162 -10.19 -11.82 -0.98
N LEU A 163 -9.34 -12.05 -1.98
CA LEU A 163 -7.99 -11.47 -2.06
C LEU A 163 -8.03 -9.93 -2.13
N LYS A 164 -9.01 -9.37 -2.85
CA LYS A 164 -9.25 -7.93 -2.90
C LYS A 164 -9.50 -7.38 -1.50
N PHE A 165 -10.42 -7.98 -0.76
CA PHE A 165 -10.76 -7.49 0.58
C PHE A 165 -9.65 -7.74 1.61
N ALA A 166 -8.94 -8.87 1.51
CA ALA A 166 -7.79 -9.15 2.36
C ALA A 166 -6.67 -8.12 2.17
N GLY A 167 -6.36 -7.78 0.91
CA GLY A 167 -5.36 -6.77 0.64
C GLY A 167 -5.83 -5.33 0.95
N ILE A 168 -7.14 -5.03 0.86
CA ILE A 168 -7.70 -3.76 1.37
C ILE A 168 -7.55 -3.69 2.90
N ALA A 169 -7.87 -4.77 3.63
CA ALA A 169 -7.73 -4.82 5.08
C ALA A 169 -6.26 -4.63 5.49
N PHE A 170 -5.33 -5.30 4.81
CA PHE A 170 -3.90 -5.08 5.01
C PHE A 170 -3.46 -3.64 4.71
N ALA A 171 -3.89 -3.08 3.57
CA ALA A 171 -3.54 -1.71 3.19
C ALA A 171 -4.06 -0.69 4.22
N ALA A 172 -5.30 -0.86 4.68
CA ALA A 172 -5.87 -0.04 5.74
C ALA A 172 -5.07 -0.17 7.03
N PHE A 173 -4.80 -1.40 7.48
CA PHE A 173 -4.01 -1.65 8.68
C PHE A 173 -2.62 -1.01 8.60
N PHE A 174 -1.91 -1.19 7.48
CA PHE A 174 -0.58 -0.62 7.26
C PHE A 174 -0.58 0.91 7.23
N VAL A 175 -1.41 1.52 6.38
CA VAL A 175 -1.41 2.98 6.19
C VAL A 175 -1.93 3.70 7.43
N LEU A 176 -3.00 3.18 8.05
CA LEU A 176 -3.58 3.80 9.24
C LEU A 176 -2.72 3.59 10.49
N SER A 177 -1.96 2.49 10.59
CA SER A 177 -0.97 2.34 11.68
C SER A 177 0.18 3.34 11.54
N ASN A 178 0.64 3.62 10.31
CA ASN A 178 1.63 4.66 10.08
C ASN A 178 1.05 6.07 10.33
N LEU A 179 -0.22 6.30 9.98
CA LEU A 179 -0.91 7.55 10.33
C LEU A 179 -1.08 7.71 11.84
N TYR A 180 -1.34 6.62 12.57
CA TYR A 180 -1.37 6.64 14.03
C TYR A 180 0.01 6.97 14.61
N ALA A 181 1.07 6.31 14.12
CA ALA A 181 2.44 6.59 14.57
C ALA A 181 2.92 8.01 14.22
N PHE A 182 2.44 8.59 13.12
CA PHE A 182 2.77 9.96 12.70
C PHE A 182 2.53 11.00 13.79
N PHE A 183 1.52 10.82 14.65
CA PHE A 183 1.24 11.79 15.71
C PHE A 183 2.34 11.90 16.77
N GLU A 184 3.17 10.87 16.94
CA GLU A 184 4.34 10.90 17.82
C GLU A 184 5.68 10.74 17.08
N ALA A 185 5.64 10.57 15.75
CA ALA A 185 6.81 10.17 14.98
C ALA A 185 7.92 11.21 15.13
N SER A 186 8.99 10.77 15.78
CA SER A 186 10.18 11.57 16.05
C SER A 186 11.38 10.64 16.11
N GLU A 187 12.51 11.09 15.61
CA GLU A 187 13.78 10.38 15.67
C GLU A 187 14.87 11.40 15.94
N ALA A 188 15.82 11.13 16.82
CA ALA A 188 16.97 11.97 17.07
C ALA A 188 18.21 11.09 17.20
N THR A 189 19.17 11.29 16.31
CA THR A 189 20.44 10.57 16.28
C THR A 189 21.57 11.50 16.69
N ASN A 190 22.35 11.12 17.71
CA ASN A 190 23.57 11.81 18.13
C ASN A 190 24.73 10.82 18.18
N GLY A 191 25.62 10.89 17.20
CA GLY A 191 26.71 9.92 17.03
C GLY A 191 26.16 8.51 16.77
N SER A 192 26.43 7.56 17.67
CA SER A 192 25.95 6.17 17.57
C SER A 192 24.65 5.89 18.33
N GLN A 193 24.04 6.91 18.95
CA GLN A 193 22.83 6.75 19.74
C GLN A 193 21.62 7.33 18.99
N THR A 194 20.54 6.56 18.89
CA THR A 194 19.29 6.99 18.27
C THR A 194 18.16 6.88 19.30
N ILE A 195 17.48 7.99 19.53
CA ILE A 195 16.19 8.06 20.21
C ILE A 195 15.12 8.03 19.12
N ALA A 196 14.18 7.10 19.19
CA ALA A 196 13.13 7.01 18.18
C ALA A 196 11.78 6.73 18.82
N THR A 197 10.77 7.42 18.32
CA THR A 197 9.36 7.22 18.64
C THR A 197 8.66 6.78 17.36
N GLY A 198 8.09 5.58 17.38
CA GLY A 198 7.44 4.99 16.21
C GLY A 198 6.54 3.82 16.60
N LEU A 199 6.14 3.01 15.63
CA LEU A 199 5.35 1.81 15.89
C LEU A 199 6.10 0.86 16.83
N ASN A 200 5.39 0.29 17.79
CA ASN A 200 5.93 -0.74 18.67
C ASN A 200 6.22 -2.06 17.91
N ASP A 201 7.02 -2.92 18.54
CA ASP A 201 7.47 -4.18 17.95
C ASP A 201 6.30 -5.08 17.55
N ALA A 202 5.21 -5.04 18.31
CA ALA A 202 3.98 -5.78 18.00
C ALA A 202 3.30 -5.24 16.72
N GLY A 203 3.15 -3.92 16.58
CA GLY A 203 2.58 -3.31 15.38
C GLY A 203 3.41 -3.59 14.12
N VAL A 204 4.75 -3.49 14.22
CA VAL A 204 5.67 -3.86 13.14
C VAL A 204 5.53 -5.34 12.78
N THR A 205 5.51 -6.22 13.78
CA THR A 205 5.33 -7.67 13.58
C THR A 205 4.01 -7.99 12.87
N GLY A 206 2.91 -7.34 13.29
CA GLY A 206 1.61 -7.50 12.65
C GLY A 206 1.63 -7.10 11.18
N ILE A 207 2.24 -5.95 10.86
CA ILE A 207 2.40 -5.47 9.48
C ILE A 207 3.20 -6.49 8.66
N VAL A 208 4.35 -6.95 9.17
CA VAL A 208 5.24 -7.86 8.45
C VAL A 208 4.56 -9.21 8.21
N LEU A 209 3.94 -9.81 9.24
CA LEU A 209 3.26 -11.09 9.11
C LEU A 209 2.08 -11.00 8.14
N SER A 210 1.21 -9.99 8.29
CA SER A 210 0.11 -9.79 7.34
C SER A 210 0.61 -9.58 5.91
N GLY A 211 1.69 -8.83 5.72
CA GLY A 211 2.31 -8.62 4.41
C GLY A 211 2.84 -9.92 3.79
N ILE A 212 3.57 -10.74 4.54
CA ILE A 212 4.11 -12.03 4.09
C ILE A 212 2.98 -12.96 3.65
N PHE A 213 1.94 -13.10 4.47
CA PHE A 213 0.80 -13.95 4.14
C PHE A 213 0.01 -13.43 2.93
N LEU A 214 -0.09 -12.12 2.74
CA LEU A 214 -0.73 -11.54 1.56
C LEU A 214 0.07 -11.86 0.31
N LEU A 215 1.39 -11.69 0.34
CA LEU A 215 2.29 -12.03 -0.76
C LEU A 215 2.25 -13.53 -1.08
N ALA A 216 2.23 -14.39 -0.05
CA ALA A 216 2.06 -15.83 -0.23
C ALA A 216 0.73 -16.17 -0.91
N SER A 217 -0.36 -15.48 -0.53
CA SER A 217 -1.67 -15.65 -1.17
C SER A 217 -1.67 -15.24 -2.64
N ILE A 218 -1.07 -14.07 -2.95
CA ILE A 218 -0.90 -13.59 -4.32
C ILE A 218 -0.04 -14.57 -5.12
N GLY A 219 1.08 -15.04 -4.56
CA GLY A 219 1.95 -16.04 -5.18
C GLY A 219 1.24 -17.35 -5.47
N CYS A 220 0.42 -17.84 -4.54
CA CYS A 220 -0.42 -19.03 -4.76
C CYS A 220 -1.41 -18.83 -5.91
N LYS A 221 -2.05 -17.66 -5.98
CA LYS A 221 -2.97 -17.32 -7.07
C LYS A 221 -2.23 -17.30 -8.42
N ILE A 222 -1.07 -16.65 -8.48
CA ILE A 222 -0.23 -16.62 -9.67
C ILE A 222 0.19 -18.04 -10.08
N ALA A 223 0.57 -18.90 -9.12
CA ALA A 223 0.99 -20.27 -9.35
C ALA A 223 -0.11 -21.16 -9.95
N VAL A 224 -1.37 -20.99 -9.54
CA VAL A 224 -2.52 -21.75 -10.09
C VAL A 224 -2.78 -21.41 -11.56
N ASP A 225 -2.56 -20.15 -11.92
CA ASP A 225 -2.91 -19.57 -13.22
C ASP A 225 -1.70 -19.41 -14.18
N VAL A 226 -0.54 -20.00 -13.86
CA VAL A 226 0.76 -19.91 -14.60
C VAL A 226 0.62 -20.01 -16.12
N LYS A 227 -0.25 -20.89 -16.64
CA LYS A 227 -0.40 -21.10 -18.08
C LYS A 227 -0.92 -19.85 -18.82
N SER A 228 -1.62 -18.95 -18.10
CA SER A 228 -2.05 -17.64 -18.61
C SER A 228 -0.98 -16.54 -18.46
N TYR A 229 0.06 -16.77 -17.65
CA TYR A 229 1.04 -15.76 -17.25
C TYR A 229 2.40 -15.82 -17.94
N ILE A 230 2.67 -16.85 -18.76
CA ILE A 230 3.96 -16.98 -19.47
C ILE A 230 4.13 -15.89 -20.56
N ASN A 231 3.09 -15.10 -20.86
CA ASN A 231 3.26 -13.94 -21.72
C ASN A 231 4.07 -12.82 -21.03
N VAL A 232 5.08 -12.30 -21.73
CA VAL A 232 5.95 -11.18 -21.31
C VAL A 232 5.13 -10.00 -20.76
N LYS A 233 3.95 -9.73 -21.34
CA LYS A 233 3.01 -8.70 -20.87
C LYS A 233 2.58 -8.89 -19.42
N SER A 234 2.25 -10.12 -19.04
CA SER A 234 1.77 -10.47 -17.69
C SER A 234 2.89 -10.34 -16.67
N ILE A 235 4.11 -10.79 -17.03
CA ILE A 235 5.30 -10.66 -16.18
C ILE A 235 5.62 -9.18 -15.92
N MET A 236 5.67 -8.36 -16.98
CA MET A 236 5.87 -6.90 -16.82
C MET A 236 4.76 -6.25 -15.98
N GLY A 237 3.52 -6.72 -16.09
CA GLY A 237 2.42 -6.25 -15.27
C GLY A 237 2.60 -6.56 -13.79
N ILE A 238 2.97 -7.79 -13.46
CA ILE A 238 3.21 -8.23 -12.08
C ILE A 238 4.39 -7.46 -11.48
N VAL A 239 5.54 -7.44 -12.16
CA VAL A 239 6.74 -6.72 -11.71
C VAL A 239 6.45 -5.23 -11.52
N GLY A 240 5.78 -4.59 -12.49
CA GLY A 240 5.42 -3.18 -12.39
C GLY A 240 4.48 -2.89 -11.22
N THR A 241 3.55 -3.80 -10.90
CA THR A 241 2.68 -3.62 -9.72
C THR A 241 3.43 -3.86 -8.43
N GLY A 242 4.35 -4.83 -8.39
CA GLY A 242 5.21 -5.09 -7.24
C GLY A 242 6.08 -3.87 -6.90
N VAL A 243 6.75 -3.29 -7.90
CA VAL A 243 7.54 -2.05 -7.73
C VAL A 243 6.68 -0.92 -7.20
N LYS A 244 5.48 -0.71 -7.77
CA LYS A 244 4.53 0.30 -7.28
C LYS A 244 4.17 0.07 -5.80
N VAL A 245 3.85 -1.16 -5.40
CA VAL A 245 3.51 -1.47 -4.01
C VAL A 245 4.71 -1.14 -3.11
N VAL A 246 5.91 -1.59 -3.44
CA VAL A 246 7.13 -1.32 -2.65
C VAL A 246 7.40 0.18 -2.52
N CYS A 247 7.37 0.94 -3.62
CA CYS A 247 7.54 2.39 -3.59
C CYS A 247 6.50 3.06 -2.68
N VAL A 248 5.23 2.64 -2.77
CA VAL A 248 4.16 3.20 -1.95
C VAL A 248 4.32 2.86 -0.46
N LEU A 249 4.76 1.65 -0.13
CA LEU A 249 5.07 1.26 1.26
C LEU A 249 6.21 2.11 1.82
N ILE A 250 7.31 2.30 1.06
CA ILE A 250 8.45 3.13 1.49
C ILE A 250 8.01 4.59 1.69
N MET A 251 7.23 5.13 0.75
CA MET A 251 6.71 6.49 0.85
C MET A 251 5.83 6.68 2.10
N VAL A 252 5.01 5.69 2.48
CA VAL A 252 4.20 5.76 3.71
C VAL A 252 5.07 5.85 4.96
N CYS A 253 6.14 5.05 5.04
CA CYS A 253 7.05 5.09 6.18
C CYS A 253 7.81 6.43 6.25
N LEU A 254 8.31 6.92 5.10
CA LEU A 254 9.09 8.16 5.06
C LEU A 254 8.24 9.41 5.25
N ALA A 255 6.99 9.41 4.81
CA ALA A 255 6.09 10.53 4.96
C ALA A 255 5.69 10.77 6.43
N ALA A 256 6.01 9.85 7.34
CA ALA A 256 5.83 10.07 8.77
C ALA A 256 6.66 11.27 9.31
N TYR A 257 7.74 11.64 8.61
CA TYR A 257 8.65 12.71 9.00
C TYR A 257 8.51 13.91 8.05
N THR A 258 8.24 15.08 8.62
CA THR A 258 8.03 16.33 7.87
C THR A 258 9.26 17.22 7.89
N ILE A 259 9.93 17.31 9.04
CA ILE A 259 11.03 18.24 9.28
C ILE A 259 12.24 17.48 9.80
N THR A 260 13.41 17.80 9.24
CA THR A 260 14.71 17.32 9.70
C THR A 260 15.49 18.51 10.27
N GLU A 261 15.77 18.48 11.55
CA GLU A 261 16.67 19.37 12.27
C GLU A 261 18.09 18.79 12.28
N THR A 262 19.11 19.63 12.07
CA THR A 262 20.52 19.23 12.20
C THR A 262 21.26 20.25 13.04
N SER A 263 21.96 19.79 14.08
CA SER A 263 22.73 20.61 15.01
C SER A 263 24.05 19.92 15.36
N GLY A 264 25.16 20.38 14.77
CA GLY A 264 26.45 19.71 14.89
C GLY A 264 26.40 18.27 14.35
N ASN A 265 26.64 17.29 15.22
CA ASN A 265 26.57 15.86 14.88
C ASN A 265 25.20 15.22 15.17
N THR A 266 24.22 16.03 15.59
CA THR A 266 22.87 15.56 15.91
C THR A 266 21.94 15.82 14.73
N THR A 267 21.22 14.79 14.29
CA THR A 267 20.13 14.92 13.31
C THR A 267 18.84 14.47 13.97
N ALA A 268 17.78 15.28 13.92
CA ALA A 268 16.47 14.92 14.44
C ALA A 268 15.40 15.05 13.35
N ASN A 269 14.57 14.04 13.17
CA ASN A 269 13.39 14.05 12.32
C ASN A 269 12.15 14.18 13.19
N ALA A 270 11.20 15.01 12.79
CA ALA A 270 9.92 15.18 13.48
C ALA A 270 8.76 15.20 12.48
N SER A 271 7.63 14.65 12.89
CA SER A 271 6.37 14.79 12.16
C SER A 271 5.81 16.21 12.28
N ALA A 272 4.89 16.58 11.37
CA ALA A 272 4.23 17.88 11.47
C ALA A 272 3.41 18.02 12.77
N ALA A 273 2.87 16.92 13.29
CA ALA A 273 2.11 16.91 14.54
C ALA A 273 3.00 17.24 15.76
N VAL A 274 4.18 16.61 15.84
CA VAL A 274 5.17 16.88 16.89
C VAL A 274 5.72 18.31 16.77
N SER A 275 6.00 18.77 15.56
CA SER A 275 6.44 20.15 15.32
C SER A 275 5.36 21.17 15.69
N LEU A 276 4.09 20.89 15.41
CA LEU A 276 2.98 21.76 15.77
C LEU A 276 2.84 21.86 17.30
N GLU A 277 2.90 20.74 18.00
CA GLU A 277 2.88 20.71 19.47
C GLU A 277 4.02 21.54 20.06
N THR A 278 5.21 21.43 19.48
CA THR A 278 6.40 22.20 19.89
C THR A 278 6.16 23.70 19.71
N VAL A 279 5.59 24.11 18.57
CA VAL A 279 5.27 25.53 18.31
C VAL A 279 4.22 26.04 19.29
N VAL A 280 3.13 25.31 19.53
CA VAL A 280 2.09 25.73 20.47
C VAL A 280 2.64 25.82 21.90
N LYS A 281 3.48 24.87 22.31
CA LYS A 281 4.15 24.91 23.63
C LYS A 281 5.14 26.07 23.77
N SER A 282 5.59 26.65 22.66
CA SER A 282 6.43 27.87 22.67
C SER A 282 5.63 29.16 22.83
N PHE A 283 4.30 29.13 22.75
CA PHE A 283 3.48 30.33 22.89
C PHE A 283 3.59 30.85 24.34
N GLY A 284 3.96 32.13 24.46
CA GLY A 284 3.87 32.86 25.73
C GLY A 284 2.50 33.50 25.89
N SER A 285 2.39 34.47 26.82
CA SER A 285 1.16 35.25 27.01
C SER A 285 0.75 36.07 25.79
N GLU A 286 1.70 36.36 24.90
CA GLU A 286 1.47 37.00 23.60
C GLU A 286 2.03 36.13 22.49
N VAL A 287 1.19 35.82 21.50
CA VAL A 287 1.60 35.09 20.30
C VAL A 287 2.23 36.07 19.32
N THR A 288 3.51 35.87 19.00
CA THR A 288 4.19 36.70 18.00
C THR A 288 3.69 36.37 16.59
N GLN A 289 3.76 37.32 15.66
CA GLN A 289 3.39 37.07 14.25
C GLN A 289 4.15 35.87 13.65
N LYS A 290 5.45 35.74 13.98
CA LYS A 290 6.28 34.62 13.52
C LYS A 290 5.79 33.26 14.02
N GLN A 291 5.34 33.21 15.27
CA GLN A 291 4.73 32.00 15.85
C GLN A 291 3.43 31.64 15.14
N ALA A 292 2.58 32.65 14.86
CA ALA A 292 1.35 32.44 14.11
C ALA A 292 1.62 31.95 12.67
N ASP A 293 2.61 32.53 11.99
CA ASP A 293 2.99 32.13 10.63
C ASP A 293 3.54 30.69 10.60
N ALA A 294 4.44 30.33 11.53
CA ALA A 294 4.98 28.97 11.64
C ALA A 294 3.89 27.94 11.93
N PHE A 295 2.98 28.26 12.85
CA PHE A 295 1.82 27.43 13.18
C PHE A 295 0.92 27.23 11.96
N GLY A 296 0.57 28.30 11.24
CA GLY A 296 -0.26 28.24 10.04
C GLY A 296 0.33 27.33 8.95
N MET A 297 1.64 27.44 8.71
CA MET A 297 2.33 26.62 7.70
C MET A 297 2.40 25.13 8.11
N LEU A 298 2.67 24.84 9.39
CA LEU A 298 2.65 23.48 9.92
C LEU A 298 1.27 22.84 9.83
N MET A 299 0.21 23.60 10.12
CA MET A 299 -1.18 23.15 9.97
C MET A 299 -1.49 22.77 8.52
N ILE A 300 -1.07 23.58 7.54
CA ILE A 300 -1.28 23.25 6.13
C ILE A 300 -0.49 21.99 5.76
N ALA A 301 0.78 21.87 6.16
CA ALA A 301 1.58 20.67 5.91
C ALA A 301 0.94 19.41 6.52
N PHE A 302 0.41 19.51 7.73
CA PHE A 302 -0.33 18.45 8.42
C PHE A 302 -1.56 17.99 7.65
N PHE A 303 -2.43 18.90 7.20
CA PHE A 303 -3.62 18.52 6.43
C PHE A 303 -3.27 17.95 5.05
N VAL A 304 -2.28 18.53 4.37
CA VAL A 304 -1.79 18.01 3.09
C VAL A 304 -1.24 16.58 3.26
N TYR A 305 -0.55 16.30 4.37
CA TYR A 305 -0.11 14.95 4.71
C TYR A 305 -1.28 13.98 4.90
N ILE A 306 -2.33 14.36 5.65
CA ILE A 306 -3.51 13.50 5.82
C ILE A 306 -4.13 13.15 4.47
N VAL A 307 -4.32 14.15 3.60
CA VAL A 307 -4.87 13.92 2.25
C VAL A 307 -3.94 13.04 1.41
N PHE A 308 -2.63 13.27 1.48
CA PHE A 308 -1.64 12.42 0.84
C PHE A 308 -1.75 10.97 1.29
N MET A 309 -1.89 10.71 2.60
CA MET A 309 -2.06 9.36 3.15
C MET A 309 -3.34 8.67 2.66
N ILE A 310 -4.45 9.40 2.51
CA ILE A 310 -5.70 8.88 1.95
C ILE A 310 -5.52 8.48 0.47
N ILE A 311 -4.79 9.29 -0.32
CA ILE A 311 -4.47 8.99 -1.71
C ILE A 311 -3.55 7.78 -1.80
N MET A 312 -2.59 7.66 -0.88
CA MET A 312 -1.68 6.52 -0.81
C MET A 312 -2.41 5.22 -0.48
N LEU A 313 -3.31 5.24 0.51
CA LEU A 313 -4.21 4.12 0.81
C LEU A 313 -4.98 3.69 -0.44
N SER A 314 -5.60 4.65 -1.13
CA SER A 314 -6.34 4.41 -2.37
C SER A 314 -5.44 3.85 -3.48
N SER A 315 -4.18 4.28 -3.56
CA SER A 315 -3.19 3.80 -4.53
C SER A 315 -2.76 2.36 -4.24
N VAL A 316 -2.54 1.99 -2.97
CA VAL A 316 -2.29 0.60 -2.54
C VAL A 316 -3.50 -0.26 -2.84
N MET A 317 -4.71 0.18 -2.46
CA MET A 317 -5.94 -0.57 -2.71
C MET A 317 -6.14 -0.86 -4.19
N ASN A 318 -5.86 0.10 -5.06
CA ASN A 318 -5.89 -0.10 -6.52
C ASN A 318 -4.78 -1.04 -6.99
N ALA A 319 -3.56 -0.94 -6.46
CA ALA A 319 -2.47 -1.86 -6.82
C ALA A 319 -2.78 -3.32 -6.43
N VAL A 320 -3.27 -3.52 -5.21
CA VAL A 320 -3.76 -4.82 -4.72
C VAL A 320 -4.92 -5.31 -5.59
N HIS A 321 -5.86 -4.44 -5.93
CA HIS A 321 -6.98 -4.78 -6.80
C HIS A 321 -6.49 -5.26 -8.17
N ASP A 322 -5.57 -4.53 -8.79
CA ASP A 322 -5.00 -4.85 -10.09
C ASP A 322 -4.23 -6.17 -10.05
N LEU A 323 -3.47 -6.43 -8.97
CA LEU A 323 -2.83 -7.74 -8.71
C LEU A 323 -3.86 -8.85 -8.55
N SER A 324 -4.98 -8.58 -7.88
CA SER A 324 -6.00 -9.60 -7.61
C SER A 324 -6.88 -9.91 -8.82
N THR A 325 -7.11 -8.94 -9.70
CA THR A 325 -7.98 -9.06 -10.88
C THR A 325 -7.20 -9.27 -12.17
N MET A 326 -5.87 -9.20 -12.11
CA MET A 326 -4.98 -9.24 -13.28
C MET A 326 -5.36 -8.21 -14.34
N ASN A 327 -5.92 -7.08 -13.90
CA ASN A 327 -6.30 -6.03 -14.81
C ASN A 327 -5.03 -5.36 -15.36
N THR A 328 -4.88 -5.40 -16.69
CA THR A 328 -3.73 -4.80 -17.38
C THR A 328 -3.91 -3.30 -17.60
N LYS A 329 -5.15 -2.78 -17.48
CA LYS A 329 -5.43 -1.35 -17.60
C LYS A 329 -5.07 -0.62 -16.31
N ILE A 330 -3.94 0.09 -16.34
CA ILE A 330 -3.60 1.03 -15.27
C ILE A 330 -4.29 2.36 -15.50
N SER A 331 -5.01 2.81 -14.47
CA SER A 331 -5.42 4.20 -14.36
C SER A 331 -4.24 5.07 -13.95
N LEU A 332 -3.91 6.08 -14.77
CA LEU A 332 -2.89 7.09 -14.43
C LEU A 332 -3.36 8.10 -13.37
N ARG A 333 -4.66 8.11 -13.04
CA ARG A 333 -5.25 9.11 -12.12
C ARG A 333 -4.61 9.08 -10.74
N MET A 334 -4.40 7.88 -10.18
CA MET A 334 -3.86 7.74 -8.83
C MET A 334 -2.38 8.12 -8.73
N PRO A 335 -1.47 7.64 -9.60
CA PRO A 335 -0.07 8.09 -9.58
C PRO A 335 0.07 9.60 -9.78
N ILE A 336 -0.72 10.21 -10.67
CA ILE A 336 -0.73 11.67 -10.86
C ILE A 336 -1.14 12.37 -9.57
N ALA A 337 -2.23 11.93 -8.92
CA ALA A 337 -2.67 12.49 -7.64
C ALA A 337 -1.58 12.34 -6.56
N THR A 338 -0.91 11.18 -6.48
CA THR A 338 0.21 10.96 -5.56
C THR A 338 1.34 11.97 -5.79
N VAL A 339 1.72 12.24 -7.04
CA VAL A 339 2.77 13.23 -7.36
C VAL A 339 2.35 14.65 -6.97
N VAL A 340 1.11 15.04 -7.29
CA VAL A 340 0.61 16.38 -6.96
C VAL A 340 0.62 16.61 -5.45
N PHE A 341 0.11 15.65 -4.67
CA PHE A 341 0.06 15.80 -3.21
C PHE A 341 1.43 15.61 -2.54
N ALA A 342 2.32 14.79 -3.10
CA ALA A 342 3.70 14.72 -2.64
C ALA A 342 4.45 16.04 -2.89
N LEU A 343 4.21 16.70 -4.02
CA LEU A 343 4.77 18.02 -4.33
C LEU A 343 4.25 19.09 -3.35
N LEU A 344 2.93 19.13 -3.13
CA LEU A 344 2.35 20.06 -2.15
C LEU A 344 2.90 19.79 -0.75
N TYR A 345 2.98 18.53 -0.33
CA TYR A 345 3.54 18.15 0.96
C TYR A 345 4.99 18.62 1.09
N MET A 346 5.82 18.41 0.06
CA MET A 346 7.20 18.90 0.01
C MET A 346 7.29 20.43 0.13
N ILE A 347 6.49 21.17 -0.66
CA ILE A 347 6.49 22.65 -0.65
C ILE A 347 6.14 23.17 0.75
N PHE A 348 5.03 22.69 1.33
CA PHE A 348 4.60 23.17 2.66
C PHE A 348 5.55 22.72 3.77
N SER A 349 6.20 21.56 3.64
CA SER A 349 7.24 21.13 4.59
C SER A 349 8.47 22.02 4.54
N ILE A 350 8.91 22.44 3.34
CA ILE A 350 10.03 23.39 3.18
C ILE A 350 9.68 24.75 3.78
N VAL A 351 8.47 25.26 3.50
CA VAL A 351 8.02 26.55 4.04
C VAL A 351 7.90 26.49 5.56
N ALA A 352 7.37 25.39 6.11
CA ALA A 352 7.29 25.17 7.56
C ALA A 352 8.68 25.07 8.20
N ALA A 353 9.62 24.36 7.58
CA ALA A 353 11.01 24.27 8.05
C ALA A 353 11.68 25.66 8.11
N ASN A 354 11.50 26.48 7.07
CA ASN A 354 12.03 27.84 7.05
C ASN A 354 11.39 28.73 8.15
N ALA A 355 10.07 28.63 8.33
CA ALA A 355 9.38 29.38 9.39
C ALA A 355 9.85 28.99 10.79
N LEU A 356 10.10 27.69 11.02
CA LEU A 356 10.69 27.19 12.26
C LEU A 356 12.11 27.67 12.48
N GLN A 357 12.94 27.72 11.43
CA GLN A 357 14.30 28.24 11.52
C GLN A 357 14.33 29.71 11.97
N GLU A 358 13.36 30.51 11.53
CA GLU A 358 13.25 31.90 11.97
C GLU A 358 12.78 32.05 13.43
N LEU A 359 12.01 31.08 13.92
CA LEU A 359 11.50 31.03 15.29
C LEU A 359 12.62 30.60 16.26
N VAL A 360 13.32 29.52 15.92
CA VAL A 360 14.33 28.88 16.77
C VAL A 360 15.72 29.38 16.34
N LYS A 361 16.04 30.64 16.64
CA LYS A 361 17.39 31.21 16.40
C LYS A 361 18.46 30.70 17.37
N PHE A 362 18.34 29.47 17.86
CA PHE A 362 19.29 28.88 18.80
C PHE A 362 20.42 28.16 18.04
N GLY A 363 21.57 28.82 17.91
CA GLY A 363 22.82 28.18 17.45
C GLY A 363 22.87 27.80 15.96
N ASN A 364 23.73 26.83 15.63
CA ASN A 364 23.96 26.33 14.27
C ASN A 364 22.94 25.25 13.87
N VAL A 365 21.65 25.48 14.16
CA VAL A 365 20.58 24.54 13.84
C VAL A 365 20.06 24.82 12.43
N THR A 366 20.06 23.80 11.56
CA THR A 366 19.50 23.88 10.21
C THR A 366 18.29 22.98 10.08
N TYR A 367 17.18 23.52 9.58
CA TYR A 367 15.96 22.77 9.28
C TYR A 367 15.91 22.44 7.78
N SER A 368 15.51 21.22 7.43
CA SER A 368 15.37 20.75 6.05
C SER A 368 14.15 19.83 5.89
N ALA A 369 13.71 19.64 4.64
CA ALA A 369 12.57 18.79 4.29
C ALA A 369 13.04 17.52 3.54
N THR A 370 14.07 16.85 4.06
CA THR A 370 14.72 15.72 3.37
C THR A 370 13.74 14.57 3.09
N CYS A 371 12.96 14.14 4.08
CA CYS A 371 11.97 13.07 3.91
C CYS A 371 10.88 13.41 2.87
N PRO A 372 10.21 14.59 2.92
CA PRO A 372 9.27 15.01 1.89
C PRO A 372 9.86 15.04 0.47
N ILE A 373 11.12 15.44 0.30
CA ILE A 373 11.82 15.43 -1.01
C ILE A 373 11.94 13.99 -1.53
N VAL A 374 12.36 13.04 -0.68
CA VAL A 374 12.47 11.62 -1.07
C VAL A 374 11.09 11.04 -1.43
N VAL A 375 10.04 11.38 -0.67
CA VAL A 375 8.66 10.97 -0.97
C VAL A 375 8.22 11.50 -2.34
N PHE A 376 8.54 12.75 -2.67
CA PHE A 376 8.27 13.32 -4.00
C PHE A 376 9.02 12.58 -5.12
N VAL A 377 10.31 12.29 -4.95
CA VAL A 377 11.10 11.53 -5.94
C VAL A 377 10.51 10.13 -6.14
N LEU A 378 10.16 9.42 -5.07
CA LEU A 378 9.53 8.10 -5.16
C LEU A 378 8.15 8.16 -5.84
N SER A 379 7.40 9.25 -5.66
CA SER A 379 6.12 9.45 -6.34
C SER A 379 6.31 9.62 -7.86
N LEU A 380 7.38 10.29 -8.30
CA LEU A 380 7.74 10.41 -9.72
C LEU A 380 8.15 9.06 -10.31
N VAL A 381 8.93 8.26 -9.58
CA VAL A 381 9.31 6.90 -9.99
C VAL A 381 8.05 6.04 -10.16
N ASN A 382 7.10 6.13 -9.22
CA ASN A 382 5.83 5.43 -9.31
C ASN A 382 5.00 5.86 -10.53
N LEU A 383 4.93 7.17 -10.82
CA LEU A 383 4.27 7.70 -12.01
C LEU A 383 4.95 7.23 -13.31
N ALA A 384 6.28 7.28 -13.38
CA ALA A 384 7.05 6.81 -14.53
C ALA A 384 6.80 5.32 -14.79
N GLY A 385 6.81 4.48 -13.75
CA GLY A 385 6.46 3.07 -13.85
C GLY A 385 5.03 2.84 -14.38
N ALA A 386 4.06 3.65 -13.93
CA ALA A 386 2.70 3.59 -14.43
C ALA A 386 2.58 4.01 -15.91
N ILE A 387 3.32 5.04 -16.34
CA ILE A 387 3.37 5.49 -17.75
C ILE A 387 3.99 4.42 -18.64
N VAL A 388 5.16 3.90 -18.27
CA VAL A 388 5.87 2.85 -19.02
C VAL A 388 4.95 1.65 -19.24
N ARG A 389 4.22 1.23 -18.21
CA ARG A 389 3.29 0.11 -18.34
C ARG A 389 2.08 0.43 -19.22
N ASN A 390 1.54 1.65 -19.16
CA ASN A 390 0.42 2.06 -20.00
C ASN A 390 0.82 2.16 -21.48
N VAL A 391 1.99 2.72 -21.78
CA VAL A 391 2.55 2.80 -23.15
C VAL A 391 2.92 1.42 -23.67
N GLY A 392 3.57 0.59 -22.85
CA GLY A 392 3.93 -0.79 -23.21
C GLY A 392 2.70 -1.64 -23.51
N ALA A 393 1.60 -1.45 -22.78
CA ALA A 393 0.34 -2.13 -23.06
C ALA A 393 -0.25 -1.77 -24.43
N LYS A 394 -0.09 -0.52 -24.89
CA LYS A 394 -0.58 -0.04 -26.20
C LYS A 394 0.26 -0.51 -27.38
N LYS A 395 1.59 -0.56 -27.27
CA LYS A 395 2.48 -0.93 -28.39
C LYS A 395 2.40 -2.40 -28.81
N ILE A 396 1.85 -3.25 -27.95
CA ILE A 396 1.78 -4.69 -28.18
C ILE A 396 0.32 -5.14 -28.41
N ALA A 397 -0.64 -4.21 -28.36
CA ALA A 397 -2.04 -4.44 -28.75
C ALA A 397 -2.20 -4.02 -30.21
#